data_AF-A0A8T4MQU2-F1
#
_entry.id   AF-A0A8T4MQU2-F1
#
_cell.length_a   1.000
_cell.length_b   1.000
_cell.length_c   1.000
_cell.angle_alpha   90.00
_cell.angle_beta   90.00
_cell.angle_gamma   90.00
#
_symmetry.space_group_name_H-M   'P 1'
#
loop_
_entity.id
_entity.type
_entity.pdbx_description
1 polymer ?
#
loop_
_entity_poly.entity_id
_entity_poly.type
_entity_poly.pdbx_seq_one_letter_code
_entity_poly.pdbx_strand_id
1 'polypeptide(L)'
;MEFDLIIKLEEAVRERRTGKGPRIYLVDEKTVGKRCWGDIAAHNDFHIGNFLFERGVQVPEMYQLIKVEGIDNFLEDNGLSNWFILMQRINGATVNELSAEQKEYVLHQYRREITKVLSFGIFPFDSYQGYESCLPQNALFDISVQKLYLVDFEFWHPGTASEMEECRNNLDKFYQECVWK
;
A
#
# COMPACT_ATOMS: atom_id res chain seq x y z
N MET A 1 10.87 -0.03 -22.81
CA MET A 1 9.80 0.10 -21.81
C MET A 1 10.31 -0.23 -20.41
N GLU A 2 10.67 -1.48 -20.10
CA GLU A 2 11.21 -1.84 -18.76
C GLU A 2 12.53 -1.11 -18.44
N PHE A 3 13.48 -1.10 -19.38
CA PHE A 3 14.77 -0.41 -19.20
C PHE A 3 14.63 1.10 -18.95
N ASP A 4 13.60 1.73 -19.51
CA ASP A 4 13.36 3.18 -19.37
C ASP A 4 12.86 3.54 -17.97
N LEU A 5 12.07 2.68 -17.33
CA LEU A 5 11.54 2.91 -15.98
C LEU A 5 12.64 2.80 -14.91
N ILE A 6 13.62 1.91 -15.12
CA ILE A 6 14.76 1.73 -14.22
C ILE A 6 15.63 3.00 -14.21
N ILE A 7 15.97 3.52 -15.39
CA ILE A 7 16.74 4.77 -15.50
C ILE A 7 16.01 5.92 -14.83
N LYS A 8 14.70 6.07 -15.09
CA LYS A 8 13.88 7.12 -14.46
C LYS A 8 13.78 6.97 -12.94
N LEU A 9 13.75 5.75 -12.42
CA LEU A 9 13.80 5.48 -10.98
C LEU A 9 15.15 5.91 -10.40
N GLU A 10 16.27 5.54 -11.02
CA GLU A 10 17.60 5.99 -10.60
C GLU A 10 17.71 7.52 -10.55
N GLU A 11 17.25 8.19 -11.61
CA GLU A 11 17.17 9.65 -11.66
C GLU A 11 16.29 10.21 -10.55
N ALA A 12 15.09 9.65 -10.34
CA ALA A 12 14.18 10.09 -9.28
C ALA A 12 14.79 9.94 -7.88
N VAL A 13 15.58 8.88 -7.64
CA VAL A 13 16.29 8.68 -6.38
C VAL A 13 17.42 9.69 -6.22
N ARG A 14 18.26 9.87 -7.24
CA ARG A 14 19.39 10.82 -7.22
C ARG A 14 18.91 12.27 -7.03
N GLU A 15 17.83 12.64 -7.71
CA GLU A 15 17.21 13.96 -7.64
C GLU A 15 16.28 14.15 -6.43
N ARG A 16 16.01 13.08 -5.66
CA ARG A 16 15.07 13.08 -4.54
C ARG A 16 13.66 13.56 -4.92
N ARG A 17 13.17 13.13 -6.08
CA ARG A 17 11.78 13.38 -6.53
C ARG A 17 10.81 12.53 -5.69
N THR A 18 10.41 12.99 -4.52
CA THR A 18 9.58 12.19 -3.60
C THR A 18 8.09 12.45 -3.77
N GLY A 19 7.29 11.39 -3.61
CA GLY A 19 5.83 11.43 -3.56
C GLY A 19 5.27 11.60 -2.15
N LYS A 20 3.96 11.38 -1.99
CA LYS A 20 3.34 11.26 -0.67
C LYS A 20 3.71 9.93 -0.04
N GLY A 21 4.14 9.97 1.22
CA GLY A 21 4.50 8.79 2.01
C GLY A 21 6.01 8.59 2.13
N PRO A 22 6.46 7.80 3.13
CA PRO A 22 7.86 7.50 3.29
C PRO A 22 8.34 6.67 2.10
N ARG A 23 9.52 7.02 1.55
CA ARG A 23 10.24 6.17 0.58
C ARG A 23 9.54 5.99 -0.78
N ILE A 24 8.63 6.89 -1.15
CA ILE A 24 7.98 6.91 -2.46
C ILE A 24 8.71 7.89 -3.39
N TYR A 25 9.11 7.42 -4.57
CA TYR A 25 9.80 8.20 -5.60
C TYR A 25 8.93 8.35 -6.84
N LEU A 26 8.83 9.57 -7.38
CA LEU A 26 8.08 9.88 -8.59
C LEU A 26 8.92 9.53 -9.82
N VAL A 27 8.61 8.40 -10.44
CA VAL A 27 9.31 7.89 -11.63
C VAL A 27 8.81 8.61 -12.88
N ASP A 28 7.48 8.70 -13.02
CA ASP A 28 6.82 9.53 -14.04
C ASP A 28 5.39 9.92 -13.63
N GLU A 29 4.56 10.31 -14.60
CA GLU A 29 3.17 10.72 -14.37
C GLU A 29 2.27 9.59 -13.85
N LYS A 30 2.60 8.32 -14.16
CA LYS A 30 1.76 7.14 -13.90
C LYS A 30 2.43 6.11 -13.00
N THR A 31 3.70 6.30 -12.67
CA THR A 31 4.52 5.31 -11.97
C THR A 31 5.21 5.94 -10.77
N VAL A 32 5.21 5.20 -9.67
CA VAL A 32 6.06 5.47 -8.51
C VAL A 32 6.96 4.29 -8.23
N GLY A 33 8.13 4.57 -7.63
CA GLY A 33 8.99 3.58 -7.04
C GLY A 33 8.85 3.61 -5.51
N LYS A 34 8.35 2.54 -4.90
CA LYS A 34 8.34 2.37 -3.43
C LYS A 34 9.63 1.67 -3.02
N ARG A 35 10.45 2.31 -2.16
CA ARG A 35 11.62 1.64 -1.57
C ARG A 35 11.21 0.79 -0.37
N CYS A 36 11.70 -0.43 -0.34
CA CYS A 36 11.37 -1.42 0.69
C CYS A 36 12.43 -1.47 1.81
N TRP A 37 12.07 -2.06 2.96
CA TRP A 37 13.00 -2.24 4.09
C TRP A 37 14.08 -3.29 3.81
N GLY A 38 13.78 -4.28 2.97
CA GLY A 38 14.66 -5.39 2.67
C GLY A 38 14.05 -6.30 1.61
N ASP A 39 14.84 -7.29 1.22
CA ASP A 39 14.50 -8.28 0.20
C ASP A 39 13.17 -8.99 0.49
N ILE A 40 13.03 -9.56 1.69
CA ILE A 40 11.84 -10.33 2.10
C ILE A 40 10.58 -9.45 2.04
N ALA A 41 10.65 -8.23 2.58
CA ALA A 41 9.53 -7.29 2.58
C ALA A 41 9.14 -6.89 1.14
N ALA A 42 10.13 -6.66 0.28
CA ALA A 42 9.90 -6.27 -1.11
C ALA A 42 9.22 -7.37 -1.92
N HIS A 43 9.68 -8.62 -1.79
CA HIS A 43 9.05 -9.76 -2.44
C HIS A 43 7.64 -10.00 -1.93
N ASN A 44 7.42 -9.92 -0.61
CA ASN A 44 6.08 -10.11 -0.03
C ASN A 44 5.09 -9.07 -0.54
N ASP A 45 5.46 -7.79 -0.47
CA ASP A 45 4.63 -6.66 -0.89
C ASP A 45 4.30 -6.73 -2.40
N PHE A 46 5.29 -7.07 -3.24
CA PHE A 46 5.08 -7.26 -4.67
C PHE A 46 4.17 -8.45 -5.01
N HIS A 47 4.38 -9.61 -4.38
CA HIS A 47 3.61 -10.82 -4.66
C HIS A 47 2.16 -10.73 -4.16
N ILE A 48 1.95 -10.20 -2.95
CA ILE A 48 0.60 -9.99 -2.42
C ILE A 48 -0.13 -8.91 -3.24
N GLY A 49 0.53 -7.79 -3.55
CA GLY A 49 -0.05 -6.74 -4.39
C GLY A 49 -0.54 -7.27 -5.74
N ASN A 50 0.30 -8.02 -6.46
CA ASN A 50 -0.10 -8.67 -7.72
C ASN A 50 -1.24 -9.66 -7.54
N PHE A 51 -1.15 -10.55 -6.55
CA PHE A 51 -2.19 -11.55 -6.29
C PHE A 51 -3.57 -10.92 -6.06
N LEU A 52 -3.61 -9.80 -5.33
CA LEU A 52 -4.82 -9.04 -5.01
C LEU A 52 -5.34 -8.28 -6.23
N PHE A 53 -4.46 -7.65 -7.01
CA PHE A 53 -4.80 -6.94 -8.25
C PHE A 53 -5.49 -7.86 -9.25
N GLU A 54 -4.89 -9.02 -9.52
CA GLU A 54 -5.41 -10.04 -10.44
C GLU A 54 -6.80 -10.57 -10.03
N ARG A 55 -7.16 -10.46 -8.74
CA ARG A 55 -8.44 -10.91 -8.19
C ARG A 55 -9.45 -9.78 -7.98
N GLY A 56 -9.17 -8.59 -8.50
CA GLY A 56 -10.11 -7.47 -8.49
C GLY A 56 -10.27 -6.79 -7.13
N VAL A 57 -9.28 -6.91 -6.26
CA VAL A 57 -9.15 -6.02 -5.10
C VAL A 57 -8.58 -4.69 -5.57
N GLN A 58 -9.10 -3.59 -5.04
CA GLN A 58 -8.59 -2.26 -5.38
C GLN A 58 -7.23 -2.02 -4.70
N VAL A 59 -6.17 -2.36 -5.42
CA VAL A 59 -4.76 -2.10 -5.10
C VAL A 59 -4.08 -1.50 -6.33
N PRO A 60 -2.94 -0.81 -6.19
CA PRO A 60 -2.17 -0.36 -7.34
C PRO A 60 -1.65 -1.56 -8.15
N GLU A 61 -1.61 -1.43 -9.47
CA GLU A 61 -0.92 -2.41 -10.32
C GLU A 61 0.59 -2.42 -9.99
N MET A 62 1.17 -3.61 -9.82
CA MET A 62 2.60 -3.77 -9.53
C MET A 62 3.33 -4.14 -10.82
N TYR A 63 4.10 -3.20 -11.38
CA TYR A 63 4.76 -3.42 -12.66
C TYR A 63 6.03 -4.27 -12.53
N GLN A 64 6.88 -3.97 -11.54
CA GLN A 64 8.17 -4.65 -11.41
C GLN A 64 8.75 -4.56 -10.00
N LEU A 65 9.39 -5.63 -9.56
CA LEU A 65 10.30 -5.64 -8.40
C LEU A 65 11.74 -5.55 -8.91
N ILE A 66 12.50 -4.58 -8.40
CA ILE A 66 13.87 -4.31 -8.85
C ILE A 66 14.78 -4.04 -7.66
N LYS A 67 16.00 -4.59 -7.75
CA LYS A 67 17.13 -4.18 -6.94
C LYS A 67 17.99 -3.23 -7.76
N VAL A 68 18.19 -2.00 -7.28
CA VAL A 68 18.98 -1.00 -7.99
C VAL A 68 20.40 -1.00 -7.45
N GLU A 69 21.37 -1.35 -8.30
CA GLU A 69 22.78 -1.41 -7.93
C GLU A 69 23.46 -0.03 -8.15
N GLY A 70 24.39 0.38 -7.29
CA GLY A 70 25.17 1.61 -7.52
C GLY A 70 24.56 2.92 -7.02
N ILE A 71 23.44 2.87 -6.27
CA ILE A 71 23.01 3.98 -5.38
C ILE A 71 23.52 3.79 -3.94
N ASP A 72 24.38 2.79 -3.75
CA ASP A 72 24.77 2.20 -2.48
C ASP A 72 25.43 3.24 -1.54
N ASN A 73 26.31 4.11 -2.05
CA ASN A 73 26.94 5.15 -1.22
C ASN A 73 25.97 6.22 -0.67
N PHE A 74 24.74 6.34 -1.19
CA PHE A 74 23.72 7.28 -0.68
C PHE A 74 22.72 6.60 0.27
N LEU A 75 22.56 5.29 0.16
CA LEU A 75 21.52 4.51 0.86
C LEU A 75 22.09 3.64 1.99
N GLU A 76 23.33 3.14 1.85
CA GLU A 76 24.01 2.30 2.83
C GLU A 76 24.33 3.04 4.13
N ASP A 77 24.65 4.33 4.07
CA ASP A 77 24.91 5.18 5.25
C ASP A 77 23.70 5.27 6.21
N ASN A 78 22.51 4.87 5.76
CA ASN A 78 21.29 4.84 6.57
C ASN A 78 20.79 3.41 6.86
N GLY A 79 21.53 2.36 6.47
CA GLY A 79 21.15 0.96 6.70
C GLY A 79 19.90 0.50 5.95
N LEU A 80 19.64 1.10 4.78
CA LEU A 80 18.38 0.92 4.05
C LEU A 80 18.58 0.14 2.74
N SER A 81 17.64 -0.76 2.42
CA SER A 81 17.75 -1.61 1.23
C SER A 81 17.64 -0.84 -0.09
N ASN A 82 18.28 -1.39 -1.12
CA ASN A 82 18.19 -0.92 -2.51
C ASN A 82 17.12 -1.65 -3.33
N TRP A 83 16.14 -2.28 -2.66
CA TRP A 83 14.98 -2.89 -3.28
C TRP A 83 13.85 -1.87 -3.46
N PHE A 84 13.26 -1.89 -4.66
CA PHE A 84 12.15 -1.03 -5.06
C PHE A 84 11.06 -1.82 -5.77
N ILE A 85 9.82 -1.38 -5.58
CA ILE A 85 8.66 -1.81 -6.36
C ILE A 85 8.24 -0.65 -7.25
N LEU A 86 8.23 -0.87 -8.56
CA LEU A 86 7.61 0.01 -9.54
C LEU A 86 6.13 -0.33 -9.62
N MET A 87 5.27 0.65 -9.36
CA MET A 87 3.84 0.45 -9.24
C MET A 87 3.04 1.65 -9.76
N GLN A 88 1.75 1.42 -10.02
CA GLN A 88 0.81 2.45 -10.42
C GLN A 88 0.82 3.61 -9.41
N ARG A 89 0.98 4.82 -9.92
CA ARG A 89 0.82 6.05 -9.14
C ARG A 89 -0.65 6.29 -8.85
N ILE A 90 -1.01 6.29 -7.57
CA ILE A 90 -2.31 6.72 -7.09
C ILE A 90 -2.21 8.17 -6.62
N ASN A 91 -2.95 9.08 -7.26
CA ASN A 91 -3.01 10.49 -6.85
C ASN A 91 -4.06 10.66 -5.74
N GLY A 92 -3.89 9.88 -4.66
CA GLY A 92 -4.85 9.78 -3.57
C GLY A 92 -4.50 10.66 -2.36
N ALA A 93 -5.53 10.95 -1.58
CA ALA A 93 -5.42 11.46 -0.22
C ALA A 93 -5.42 10.31 0.78
N THR A 94 -4.64 10.43 1.84
CA THR A 94 -4.77 9.56 3.01
C THR A 94 -6.11 9.82 3.70
N VAL A 95 -6.62 8.85 4.45
CA VAL A 95 -7.94 8.98 5.10
C VAL A 95 -8.00 10.16 6.08
N ASN A 96 -6.86 10.54 6.67
CA ASN A 96 -6.74 11.68 7.59
C ASN A 96 -6.98 13.02 6.91
N GLU A 97 -6.68 13.13 5.62
CA GLU A 97 -6.83 14.34 4.81
C GLU A 97 -8.26 14.54 4.30
N LEU A 98 -9.17 13.58 4.53
CA LEU A 98 -10.53 13.59 4.01
C LEU A 98 -11.52 14.35 4.91
N SER A 99 -12.57 14.91 4.31
CA SER A 99 -13.72 15.46 5.04
C SER A 99 -14.51 14.35 5.76
N ALA A 100 -15.36 14.72 6.73
CA ALA A 100 -16.20 13.75 7.45
C ALA A 100 -17.10 12.94 6.49
N GLU A 101 -17.74 13.62 5.53
CA GLU A 101 -18.58 13.00 4.50
C GLU A 101 -17.80 12.03 3.61
N GLN A 102 -16.57 12.41 3.21
CA GLN A 102 -15.70 11.55 2.41
C GLN A 102 -15.22 10.33 3.18
N LYS A 103 -14.98 10.47 4.49
CA LYS A 103 -14.55 9.35 5.35
C LYS A 103 -15.61 8.26 5.37
N GLU A 104 -16.89 8.58 5.59
CA GLU A 104 -17.97 7.59 5.60
C GLU A 104 -17.97 6.75 4.31
N TYR A 105 -17.94 7.41 3.16
CA TYR A 105 -17.88 6.75 1.86
C TYR A 105 -16.62 5.86 1.69
N VAL A 106 -15.46 6.36 2.11
CA VAL A 106 -14.19 5.62 2.04
C VAL A 106 -14.19 4.40 2.92
N LEU A 107 -14.77 4.49 4.12
CA LEU A 107 -14.83 3.37 5.04
C LEU A 107 -15.69 2.25 4.45
N HIS A 108 -16.84 2.53 3.83
CA HIS A 108 -17.60 1.48 3.12
C HIS A 108 -16.78 0.75 2.05
N GLN A 109 -15.93 1.47 1.30
CA GLN A 109 -15.02 0.85 0.34
C GLN A 109 -13.94 0.01 1.03
N TYR A 110 -13.33 0.52 2.10
CA TYR A 110 -12.31 -0.19 2.85
C TYR A 110 -12.83 -1.53 3.37
N ARG A 111 -14.05 -1.56 3.94
CA ARG A 111 -14.69 -2.81 4.40
C ARG A 111 -14.77 -3.83 3.31
N ARG A 112 -15.27 -3.40 2.14
CA ARG A 112 -15.50 -4.26 0.99
C ARG A 112 -14.19 -4.86 0.50
N GLU A 113 -13.15 -4.04 0.36
CA GLU A 113 -11.85 -4.53 -0.12
C GLU A 113 -11.17 -5.45 0.91
N ILE A 114 -11.16 -5.11 2.20
CA ILE A 114 -10.64 -6.00 3.26
C ILE A 114 -11.43 -7.31 3.35
N THR A 115 -12.75 -7.28 3.19
CA THR A 115 -13.57 -8.50 3.17
C THR A 115 -13.17 -9.43 2.02
N LYS A 116 -12.83 -8.89 0.85
CA LYS A 116 -12.28 -9.69 -0.26
C LYS A 116 -10.93 -10.29 0.12
N VAL A 117 -10.01 -9.49 0.67
CA VAL A 117 -8.70 -9.97 1.14
C VAL A 117 -8.86 -11.14 2.11
N LEU A 118 -9.76 -11.00 3.08
CA LEU A 118 -10.04 -12.03 4.06
C LEU A 118 -10.66 -13.30 3.44
N SER A 119 -11.43 -13.16 2.35
CA SER A 119 -11.99 -14.31 1.62
C SER A 119 -10.92 -15.12 0.88
N PHE A 120 -9.76 -14.53 0.61
CA PHE A 120 -8.61 -15.22 0.04
C PHE A 120 -7.68 -15.86 1.08
N GLY A 121 -8.04 -15.80 2.37
CA GLY A 121 -7.22 -16.35 3.44
C GLY A 121 -5.98 -15.52 3.77
N ILE A 122 -5.93 -14.26 3.34
CA ILE A 122 -4.84 -13.33 3.66
C ILE A 122 -5.24 -12.51 4.89
N PHE A 123 -4.37 -12.51 5.90
CA PHE A 123 -4.46 -11.67 7.07
C PHE A 123 -3.73 -10.34 6.83
N PRO A 124 -4.44 -9.20 6.84
CA PRO A 124 -3.84 -7.89 6.66
C PRO A 124 -3.36 -7.33 8.02
N PHE A 125 -2.14 -7.69 8.43
CA PHE A 125 -1.59 -7.39 9.76
C PHE A 125 -1.68 -5.90 10.14
N ASP A 126 -1.34 -4.98 9.23
CA ASP A 126 -1.35 -3.54 9.56
C ASP A 126 -2.76 -2.95 9.62
N SER A 127 -3.72 -3.58 8.92
CA SER A 127 -5.13 -3.22 9.00
C SER A 127 -5.75 -3.51 10.38
N TYR A 128 -5.12 -4.40 11.16
CA TYR A 128 -5.50 -4.73 12.54
C TYR A 128 -5.10 -3.62 13.54
N GLN A 129 -4.01 -2.89 13.29
CA GLN A 129 -3.54 -1.79 14.16
C GLN A 129 -4.34 -0.49 14.00
N GLY A 130 -5.06 -0.32 12.89
CA GLY A 130 -5.88 0.87 12.63
C GLY A 130 -7.09 1.04 13.58
N TYR A 131 -7.48 -0.01 14.30
CA TYR A 131 -8.63 -0.01 15.22
C TYR A 131 -8.55 1.10 16.27
N GLU A 132 -7.41 1.27 16.92
CA GLU A 132 -7.24 2.28 17.98
C GLU A 132 -7.37 3.71 17.45
N SER A 133 -7.08 3.91 16.16
CA SER A 133 -7.10 5.22 15.51
C SER A 133 -8.41 5.52 14.76
N CYS A 134 -9.35 4.58 14.67
CA CYS A 134 -10.56 4.71 13.85
C CYS A 134 -10.28 5.10 12.37
N LEU A 135 -9.07 4.80 11.87
CA LEU A 135 -8.63 5.18 10.53
C LEU A 135 -7.95 3.99 9.84
N PRO A 136 -8.30 3.68 8.57
CA PRO A 136 -7.57 2.72 7.77
C PRO A 136 -6.17 3.25 7.51
N GLN A 137 -5.19 2.70 8.21
CA GLN A 137 -3.79 2.90 7.91
C GLN A 137 -3.50 2.09 6.63
N ASN A 138 -2.61 2.60 5.77
CA ASN A 138 -2.25 1.95 4.51
C ASN A 138 -3.37 1.90 3.44
N ALA A 139 -4.12 3.00 3.30
CA ALA A 139 -5.04 3.20 2.19
C ALA A 139 -4.97 4.62 1.62
N LEU A 140 -5.18 4.75 0.31
CA LEU A 140 -5.24 6.01 -0.43
C LEU A 140 -6.58 6.14 -1.14
N PHE A 141 -7.26 7.27 -0.98
CA PHE A 141 -8.49 7.58 -1.69
C PHE A 141 -8.25 8.57 -2.84
N ASP A 142 -8.46 8.11 -4.06
CA ASP A 142 -8.42 8.97 -5.24
C ASP A 142 -9.78 9.62 -5.47
N ILE A 143 -9.88 10.91 -5.13
CA ILE A 143 -11.10 11.72 -5.25
C ILE A 143 -11.56 11.83 -6.70
N SER A 144 -10.64 11.84 -7.66
CA SER A 144 -10.98 12.05 -9.08
C SER A 144 -11.76 10.89 -9.68
N VAL A 145 -11.48 9.67 -9.21
CA VAL A 145 -12.15 8.43 -9.65
C VAL A 145 -13.05 7.81 -8.57
N GLN A 146 -13.14 8.45 -7.39
CA GLN A 146 -13.94 8.00 -6.25
C GLN A 146 -13.63 6.57 -5.79
N LYS A 147 -12.35 6.17 -5.84
CA LYS A 147 -11.89 4.82 -5.47
C LYS A 147 -10.87 4.84 -4.35
N LEU A 148 -11.03 3.91 -3.42
CA LEU A 148 -10.03 3.58 -2.40
C LEU A 148 -9.09 2.50 -2.94
N TYR A 149 -7.79 2.68 -2.72
CA TYR A 149 -6.74 1.71 -2.97
C TYR A 149 -6.10 1.29 -1.66
N LEU A 150 -6.03 -0.01 -1.40
CA LEU A 150 -5.18 -0.56 -0.33
C LEU A 150 -3.72 -0.50 -0.80
N VAL A 151 -2.81 -0.16 0.10
CA VAL A 151 -1.38 -0.09 -0.18
C VAL A 151 -0.62 -0.77 0.97
N ASP A 152 0.69 -0.95 0.80
CA ASP A 152 1.60 -1.42 1.85
C ASP A 152 1.23 -2.79 2.45
N PHE A 153 1.69 -3.85 1.79
CA PHE A 153 1.36 -5.24 2.10
C PHE A 153 2.54 -5.99 2.75
N GLU A 154 3.57 -5.27 3.20
CA GLU A 154 4.84 -5.87 3.60
C GLU A 154 4.71 -6.89 4.75
N PHE A 155 3.74 -6.68 5.65
CA PHE A 155 3.44 -7.57 6.77
C PHE A 155 2.20 -8.45 6.57
N TRP A 156 1.60 -8.46 5.38
CA TRP A 156 0.44 -9.29 5.11
C TRP A 156 0.88 -10.74 4.87
N HIS A 157 0.08 -11.71 5.29
CA HIS A 157 0.45 -13.13 5.20
C HIS A 157 -0.78 -14.05 5.16
N PRO A 158 -0.63 -15.34 4.81
CA PRO A 158 -1.69 -16.32 5.02
C PRO A 158 -2.12 -16.36 6.49
N GLY A 159 -3.42 -16.18 6.75
CA GLY A 159 -3.97 -16.11 8.10
C GLY A 159 -4.42 -17.48 8.64
N THR A 160 -4.27 -17.67 9.94
CA THR A 160 -4.91 -18.76 10.68
C THR A 160 -6.41 -18.49 10.88
N ALA A 161 -7.21 -19.52 11.14
CA ALA A 161 -8.64 -19.34 11.39
C ALA A 161 -8.93 -18.30 12.49
N SER A 162 -8.12 -18.29 13.56
CA SER A 162 -8.25 -17.35 14.68
C SER A 162 -7.98 -15.90 14.26
N GLU A 163 -6.87 -15.65 13.56
CA GLU A 163 -6.52 -14.30 13.07
C GLU A 163 -7.59 -13.75 12.12
N MET A 164 -8.13 -14.61 11.27
CA MET A 164 -9.16 -14.23 10.31
C MET A 164 -10.50 -13.91 11.00
N GLU A 165 -10.87 -14.67 12.02
CA GLU A 165 -12.06 -14.39 12.84
C GLU A 165 -11.89 -13.08 13.62
N GLU A 166 -10.74 -12.90 14.27
CA GLU A 166 -10.41 -11.69 15.00
C GLU A 166 -10.41 -10.44 14.11
N CYS A 167 -9.80 -10.52 12.92
CA CYS A 167 -9.81 -9.43 11.96
C CYS A 167 -11.24 -9.04 11.54
N ARG A 168 -12.11 -10.02 11.27
CA ARG A 168 -13.53 -9.75 10.95
C ARG A 168 -14.25 -9.05 12.09
N ASN A 169 -14.07 -9.53 13.31
CA ASN A 169 -14.69 -8.94 14.49
C ASN A 169 -14.24 -7.49 14.71
N ASN A 170 -12.94 -7.20 14.54
CA ASN A 170 -12.41 -5.85 14.69
C ASN A 170 -12.84 -4.94 13.54
N LEU A 171 -12.93 -5.45 12.31
CA LEU A 171 -13.49 -4.73 11.18
C LEU A 171 -14.94 -4.32 11.49
N ASP A 172 -15.77 -5.25 11.95
CA ASP A 172 -17.18 -4.95 12.28
C ASP A 172 -17.32 -3.94 13.43
N LYS A 173 -16.52 -4.07 14.50
CA LYS A 173 -16.48 -3.08 15.58
C LYS A 173 -16.07 -1.70 15.09
N PHE A 174 -15.02 -1.61 14.28
CA PHE A 174 -14.57 -0.36 13.67
C PHE A 174 -15.73 0.31 12.90
N TYR A 175 -16.48 -0.44 12.11
CA TYR A 175 -17.65 0.11 11.42
C TYR A 175 -18.74 0.58 12.37
N GLN A 176 -19.06 -0.20 13.39
CA GLN A 176 -20.14 0.14 14.32
C GLN A 176 -19.79 1.33 15.21
N GLU A 177 -18.54 1.44 15.66
CA GLU A 177 -18.13 2.37 16.71
C GLU A 177 -17.48 3.66 16.18
N CYS A 178 -16.82 3.62 15.03
CA CYS A 178 -16.08 4.76 14.49
C CYS A 178 -16.80 5.50 13.35
N VAL A 179 -17.73 4.85 12.64
CA VAL A 179 -18.45 5.45 11.50
C VAL A 179 -19.78 6.08 11.90
N TRP A 180 -20.42 5.56 12.96
CA TRP A 180 -21.76 5.96 13.39
C TRP A 180 -21.78 6.81 14.67
N LYS A 181 -20.67 7.47 15.01
CA LYS A 181 -20.59 8.49 16.07
C LYS A 181 -20.29 9.85 15.47
#